data_AF-A0A0D9R8G3-F1
#
_entry.id   AF-A0A0D9R8G3-F1
#
_cell.length_a   1.000
_cell.length_b   1.000
_cell.length_c   1.000
_cell.angle_alpha   90.00
_cell.angle_beta   90.00
_cell.angle_gamma   90.00
#
_symmetry.space_group_name_H-M   'P 1'
#
loop_
_entity.id
_entity.type
_entity.pdbx_description
1 polymer ?
#
loop_
_entity_poly.entity_id
_entity_poly.type
_entity_poly.pdbx_seq_one_letter_code
_entity_poly.pdbx_strand_id
1 'polypeptide(L)'
;MAEPTVCSFLTKVLCAHGGRMFLRDLRGHVELSEARLRDVLQRAGPERFLLQEVETQEGLGDAEAEAAAGAVGGGGTSAWRVVAVSSVRLCARYQRGECQACDQLHFCRRHMLGKCPNRDCWSTCTLSHDIHTPVNMQVLKNHGLFGLNEAQLRILLLQNDPCLLPEVCLLYNKGEALYGYCNLKDKCNKFHVCKSFVKGECKLQTCKRSHQLIHAASLKLLQDQGLNIPSVVNFQIISTYKHMKLHKMLENTENSSPSTEHSQGLEKQGVHAAGAAEAGPLASVPAQSAKKPCPGKP
;
A
#
# COMPACT_ATOMS: atom_id res chain seq x y z
N MET A 1 29.36 12.12 4.04
CA MET A 1 28.89 11.15 5.07
C MET A 1 27.81 11.69 6.02
N ALA A 2 27.51 12.99 6.07
CA ALA A 2 26.49 13.56 6.96
C ALA A 2 25.02 13.36 6.51
N GLU A 3 24.79 13.00 5.25
CA GLU A 3 23.43 12.94 4.69
C GLU A 3 22.59 11.74 5.18
N PRO A 4 23.14 10.51 5.30
CA PRO A 4 22.37 9.36 5.77
C PRO A 4 21.98 9.46 7.26
N THR A 5 22.84 10.04 8.09
CA THR A 5 22.58 10.25 9.52
C THR A 5 21.49 11.30 9.73
N VAL A 6 21.54 12.42 8.98
CA VAL A 6 20.46 13.43 8.99
C VAL A 6 19.14 12.83 8.54
N CYS A 7 19.12 12.03 7.46
CA CYS A 7 17.88 11.38 7.02
C CYS A 7 17.32 10.39 8.06
N SER A 8 18.17 9.64 8.76
CA SER A 8 17.73 8.77 9.87
C SER A 8 17.10 9.60 11.00
N PHE A 9 17.75 10.70 11.38
CA PHE A 9 17.24 11.62 12.39
C PHE A 9 15.88 12.24 12.01
N LEU A 10 15.76 12.76 10.78
CA LEU A 10 14.50 13.33 10.28
C LEU A 10 13.38 12.28 10.27
N THR A 11 13.67 11.04 9.88
CA THR A 11 12.71 9.94 9.93
C THR A 11 12.25 9.69 11.37
N LYS A 12 13.19 9.70 12.34
CA LYS A 12 12.90 9.55 13.76
C LYS A 12 11.98 10.65 14.30
N VAL A 13 12.26 11.91 13.96
CA VAL A 13 11.44 13.07 14.32
C VAL A 13 10.04 12.93 13.72
N LEU A 14 9.94 12.67 12.42
CA LEU A 14 8.64 12.48 11.77
C LEU A 14 7.82 11.38 12.44
N CYS A 15 8.40 10.21 12.69
CA CYS A 15 7.69 9.08 13.30
C CYS A 15 7.33 9.33 14.77
N ALA A 16 8.10 10.15 15.49
CA ALA A 16 7.74 10.57 16.85
C ALA A 16 6.50 11.48 16.87
N HIS A 17 6.23 12.19 15.76
CA HIS A 17 5.10 13.10 15.59
C HIS A 17 4.04 12.54 14.64
N GLY A 18 3.83 11.22 14.64
CA GLY A 18 2.74 10.59 13.87
C GLY A 18 3.02 10.41 12.38
N GLY A 19 4.27 10.53 11.95
CA GLY A 19 4.75 10.14 10.62
C GLY A 19 4.64 11.24 9.54
N ARG A 20 4.09 12.40 9.89
CA ARG A 20 4.02 13.60 9.06
C ARG A 20 4.10 14.87 9.91
N MET A 21 4.57 15.97 9.32
CA MET A 21 4.45 17.33 9.89
C MET A 21 4.64 18.40 8.81
N PHE A 22 4.40 19.66 9.12
CA PHE A 22 4.77 20.75 8.22
C PHE A 22 6.29 20.99 8.24
N LEU A 23 6.83 21.45 7.11
CA LEU A 23 8.25 21.77 6.96
C LEU A 23 8.71 22.80 7.99
N ARG A 24 7.85 23.79 8.32
CA ARG A 24 8.11 24.80 9.36
C ARG A 24 8.32 24.18 10.74
N ASP A 25 7.50 23.17 11.07
CA ASP A 25 7.56 22.50 12.38
C ASP A 25 8.78 21.58 12.43
N LEU A 26 9.06 20.85 11.34
CA LEU A 26 10.25 20.01 11.21
C LEU A 26 11.54 20.80 11.39
N ARG A 27 11.58 22.04 10.89
CA ARG A 27 12.71 22.95 11.07
C ARG A 27 13.00 23.25 12.54
N GLY A 28 11.98 23.27 13.40
CA GLY A 28 12.15 23.46 14.84
C GLY A 28 12.95 22.36 15.54
N HIS A 29 13.15 21.21 14.89
CA HIS A 29 13.90 20.07 15.42
C HIS A 29 15.33 19.94 14.86
N VAL A 30 15.75 20.82 13.95
CA VAL A 30 17.07 20.77 13.31
C VAL A 30 17.71 22.16 13.22
N GLU A 31 19.01 22.22 13.44
CA GLU A 31 19.82 23.43 13.24
C GLU A 31 20.15 23.64 11.75
N LEU A 32 19.14 23.62 10.89
CA LEU A 32 19.27 23.83 9.45
C LEU A 32 18.39 25.00 9.02
N SER A 33 18.91 25.82 8.09
CA SER A 33 18.05 26.76 7.39
C SER A 33 16.98 26.01 6.57
N GLU A 34 15.85 26.65 6.33
CA GLU A 34 14.75 26.00 5.60
C GLU A 34 15.16 25.54 4.20
N ALA A 35 15.96 26.35 3.49
CA ALA A 35 16.50 26.00 2.18
C ALA A 35 17.38 24.74 2.24
N ARG A 36 18.23 24.62 3.28
CA ARG A 36 19.09 23.44 3.48
C ARG A 36 18.29 22.21 3.87
N LEU A 37 17.26 22.35 4.71
CA LEU A 37 16.37 21.25 5.05
C LEU A 37 15.61 20.74 3.82
N ARG A 38 15.07 21.67 3.01
CA ARG A 38 14.37 21.32 1.77
C ARG A 38 15.28 20.59 0.78
N ASP A 39 16.51 21.07 0.59
CA ASP A 39 17.52 20.41 -0.24
C ASP A 39 17.82 18.98 0.23
N VAL A 40 18.03 18.77 1.54
CA VAL A 40 18.26 17.42 2.10
C VAL A 40 17.06 16.50 1.84
N LEU A 41 15.84 16.98 2.06
CA LEU A 41 14.63 16.18 1.84
C LEU A 41 14.45 15.83 0.35
N GLN A 42 14.70 16.78 -0.55
CA GLN A 42 14.61 16.57 -1.99
C GLN A 42 15.66 15.58 -2.51
N ARG A 43 16.91 15.68 -2.03
CA ARG A 43 17.99 14.74 -2.41
C ARG A 43 17.74 13.33 -1.90
N ALA A 44 17.16 13.18 -0.70
CA ALA A 44 16.74 11.88 -0.18
C ALA A 44 15.58 11.26 -0.98
N GLY A 45 14.79 12.10 -1.66
CA GLY A 45 13.76 11.69 -2.60
C GLY A 45 12.45 11.21 -1.96
N PRO A 46 11.40 11.05 -2.79
CA PRO A 46 10.04 10.75 -2.35
C PRO A 46 9.85 9.35 -1.78
N GLU A 47 10.79 8.43 -2.04
CA GLU A 47 10.78 7.09 -1.44
C GLU A 47 11.20 7.10 0.04
N ARG A 48 11.70 8.24 0.54
CA ARG A 48 12.07 8.45 1.94
C ARG A 48 11.34 9.62 2.58
N PHE A 49 11.21 10.75 1.87
CA PHE A 49 10.43 11.90 2.32
C PHE A 49 9.55 12.43 1.19
N LEU A 50 8.24 12.28 1.36
CA LEU A 50 7.28 12.87 0.44
C LEU A 50 7.00 14.31 0.85
N LEU A 51 7.35 15.25 -0.03
CA LEU A 51 7.03 16.67 0.10
C LEU A 51 5.78 16.97 -0.71
N GLN A 52 4.77 17.55 -0.06
CA GLN A 52 3.51 17.91 -0.68
C GLN A 52 3.13 19.33 -0.26
N GLU A 53 2.87 20.19 -1.24
CA GLU A 53 2.27 21.50 -1.00
C GLU A 53 0.78 21.33 -0.69
N VAL A 54 0.30 22.01 0.35
CA VAL A 54 -1.07 21.94 0.82
C VAL A 54 -1.56 23.34 1.17
N GLU A 55 -2.81 23.63 0.82
CA GLU A 55 -3.47 24.86 1.25
C GLU A 55 -3.90 24.70 2.71
N THR A 56 -3.57 25.68 3.56
CA THR A 56 -4.04 25.70 4.94
C THR A 56 -5.11 26.78 5.10
N GLN A 57 -6.30 26.39 5.55
CA GLN A 57 -7.29 27.32 6.10
C GLN A 57 -6.99 27.54 7.58
N GLU A 58 -6.81 28.79 7.98
CA GLU A 58 -6.66 29.15 9.39
C GLU A 58 -8.04 29.10 10.09
N GLY A 59 -8.23 28.13 10.99
CA GLY A 59 -9.35 28.10 11.93
C GLY A 59 -10.18 26.80 11.93
N LEU A 60 -10.18 26.15 13.10
CA LEU A 60 -11.03 25.04 13.57
C LEU A 60 -10.59 23.61 13.17
N GLY A 61 -10.61 22.74 14.17
CA GLY A 61 -9.93 21.44 14.22
C GLY A 61 -10.45 20.37 13.26
N ASP A 62 -9.60 19.35 13.10
CA ASP A 62 -9.80 18.09 12.37
C ASP A 62 -10.06 18.19 10.85
N ALA A 63 -9.39 19.13 10.18
CA ALA A 63 -9.38 19.30 8.72
C ALA A 63 -8.63 18.20 7.92
N GLU A 64 -7.96 17.25 8.59
CA GLU A 64 -7.07 16.29 7.92
C GLU A 64 -7.78 15.16 7.15
N ALA A 65 -9.08 14.93 7.41
CA ALA A 65 -9.89 13.99 6.63
C ALA A 65 -10.46 14.63 5.35
N GLU A 66 -10.79 15.92 5.39
CA GLU A 66 -11.35 16.70 4.27
C GLU A 66 -10.28 17.06 3.23
N ALA A 67 -9.03 17.37 3.66
CA ALA A 67 -7.94 17.69 2.74
C ALA A 67 -7.46 16.49 1.87
N ALA A 68 -7.82 15.26 2.24
CA ALA A 68 -7.56 14.08 1.40
C ALA A 68 -8.60 13.88 0.29
N ALA A 69 -9.71 14.64 0.30
CA ALA A 69 -10.87 14.48 -0.58
C ALA A 69 -11.00 15.55 -1.69
N GLY A 70 -10.05 16.47 -1.83
CA GLY A 70 -9.94 17.33 -3.01
C GLY A 70 -11.01 18.43 -3.15
N ALA A 71 -11.40 19.09 -2.06
CA ALA A 71 -12.19 20.31 -2.13
C ALA A 71 -11.29 21.55 -2.35
N VAL A 72 -11.61 22.35 -3.37
CA VAL A 72 -10.93 23.61 -3.72
C VAL A 72 -11.67 24.76 -3.05
N GLY A 73 -10.99 25.47 -2.14
CA GLY A 73 -11.50 26.66 -1.47
C GLY A 73 -10.41 27.73 -1.39
N GLY A 74 -10.49 28.73 -2.26
CA GLY A 74 -9.47 29.78 -2.40
C GLY A 74 -9.35 30.72 -1.21
N GLY A 75 -8.11 31.03 -0.82
CA GLY A 75 -7.76 32.04 0.19
C GLY A 75 -6.83 31.56 1.31
N GLY A 76 -6.32 30.33 1.26
CA GLY A 76 -5.40 29.78 2.28
C GLY A 76 -3.92 30.15 2.04
N THR A 77 -3.11 30.06 3.10
CA THR A 77 -1.65 30.13 2.94
C THR A 77 -1.13 28.75 2.51
N SER A 78 -0.27 28.70 1.48
CA SER A 78 0.41 27.46 1.06
C SER A 78 1.43 27.04 2.11
N ALA A 79 1.37 25.77 2.52
CA ALA A 79 2.35 25.16 3.42
C ALA A 79 2.89 23.86 2.81
N TRP A 80 4.15 23.53 3.14
CA TRP A 80 4.74 22.25 2.75
C TRP A 80 4.57 21.24 3.87
N ARG A 81 3.93 20.11 3.58
CA ARG A 81 3.89 18.93 4.44
C ARG A 81 4.98 17.95 4.03
N VAL A 82 5.63 17.35 5.04
CA VAL A 82 6.64 16.31 4.90
C VAL A 82 6.10 15.02 5.51
N VAL A 83 6.11 13.92 4.75
CA VAL A 83 5.66 12.59 5.20
C VAL A 83 6.81 11.60 5.11
N ALA A 84 7.01 10.79 6.16
CA ALA A 84 8.02 9.74 6.18
C ALA A 84 7.58 8.53 5.32
N VAL A 85 8.43 8.13 4.38
CA VAL A 85 8.17 7.01 3.46
C VAL A 85 9.22 5.93 3.65
N SER A 86 8.82 4.68 3.49
CA SER A 86 9.73 3.54 3.55
C SER A 86 9.27 2.40 2.65
N SER A 87 10.25 1.66 2.12
CA SER A 87 10.04 0.39 1.43
C SER A 87 10.08 -0.83 2.37
N VAL A 88 10.41 -0.66 3.66
CA VAL A 88 10.48 -1.78 4.63
C VAL A 88 9.11 -2.36 4.89
N ARG A 89 8.99 -3.69 4.84
CA ARG A 89 7.74 -4.44 5.06
C ARG A 89 7.94 -5.56 6.08
N LEU A 90 6.86 -6.03 6.68
CA LEU A 90 6.85 -7.29 7.40
C LEU A 90 6.97 -8.47 6.43
N CYS A 91 7.82 -9.43 6.77
CA CYS A 91 7.99 -10.63 5.96
C CYS A 91 6.74 -11.52 6.03
N ALA A 92 6.02 -11.64 4.92
CA ALA A 92 4.81 -12.48 4.83
C ALA A 92 5.10 -13.97 5.04
N ARG A 93 6.28 -14.46 4.63
CA ARG A 93 6.73 -15.84 4.86
C ARG A 93 7.04 -16.08 6.34
N TYR A 94 7.63 -15.11 7.00
CA TYR A 94 7.89 -15.17 8.44
C TYR A 94 6.60 -15.28 9.25
N GLN A 95 5.54 -14.55 8.86
CA GLN A 95 4.24 -14.67 9.52
C GLN A 95 3.65 -16.10 9.45
N ARG A 96 4.12 -16.94 8.53
CA ARG A 96 3.72 -18.35 8.39
C ARG A 96 4.75 -19.35 8.96
N GLY A 97 5.86 -18.88 9.52
CA GLY A 97 6.95 -19.75 9.98
C GLY A 97 7.82 -20.33 8.86
N GLU A 98 7.75 -19.78 7.65
CA GLU A 98 8.41 -20.31 6.44
C GLU A 98 9.65 -19.51 6.02
N CYS A 99 10.23 -18.71 6.92
CA CYS A 99 11.36 -17.83 6.62
C CYS A 99 12.42 -17.84 7.72
N GLN A 100 13.67 -18.09 7.32
CA GLN A 100 14.82 -18.09 8.21
C GLN A 100 15.62 -16.78 8.15
N ALA A 101 15.84 -16.25 6.94
CA ALA A 101 16.42 -14.92 6.72
C ALA A 101 15.93 -14.34 5.39
N CYS A 102 15.67 -13.03 5.35
CA CYS A 102 15.36 -12.26 4.14
C CYS A 102 15.63 -10.76 4.40
N ASP A 103 15.29 -9.92 3.43
CA ASP A 103 15.41 -8.45 3.47
C ASP A 103 14.17 -7.74 4.05
N GLN A 104 13.26 -8.48 4.69
CA GLN A 104 12.05 -7.96 5.32
C GLN A 104 12.04 -8.22 6.83
N LEU A 105 11.25 -7.45 7.57
CA LEU A 105 11.20 -7.54 9.02
C LEU A 105 10.53 -8.84 9.49
N HIS A 106 11.27 -9.59 10.30
CA HIS A 106 10.82 -10.76 11.04
C HIS A 106 10.24 -10.31 12.37
N PHE A 107 8.98 -9.89 12.34
CA PHE A 107 8.30 -9.32 13.50
C PHE A 107 6.83 -9.71 13.52
N CYS A 108 6.27 -9.97 14.70
CA CYS A 108 4.88 -10.39 14.86
C CYS A 108 3.92 -9.27 14.44
N ARG A 109 3.16 -9.49 13.36
CA ARG A 109 2.14 -8.56 12.89
C ARG A 109 1.13 -8.20 13.97
N ARG A 110 0.68 -9.17 14.77
CA ARG A 110 -0.31 -8.91 15.83
C ARG A 110 0.27 -8.00 16.91
N HIS A 111 1.54 -8.16 17.26
CA HIS A 111 2.21 -7.29 18.22
C HIS A 111 2.47 -5.89 17.65
N MET A 112 2.81 -5.79 16.36
CA MET A 112 2.91 -4.51 15.64
C MET A 112 1.58 -3.72 15.75
N LEU A 113 0.45 -4.40 15.60
CA LEU A 113 -0.89 -3.83 15.73
C LEU A 113 -1.41 -3.71 17.18
N GLY A 114 -0.63 -4.10 18.19
CA GLY A 114 -1.05 -4.06 19.60
C GLY A 114 -2.10 -5.13 20.00
N LYS A 115 -2.33 -6.14 19.16
CA LYS A 115 -3.37 -7.17 19.29
C LYS A 115 -2.83 -8.58 19.57
N CYS A 116 -1.56 -8.72 19.93
CA CYS A 116 -1.03 -10.04 20.25
C CYS A 116 -1.55 -10.47 21.64
N PRO A 117 -2.19 -11.64 21.78
CA PRO A 117 -2.67 -12.12 23.08
C PRO A 117 -1.52 -12.42 24.06
N ASN A 118 -0.32 -12.64 23.51
CA ASN A 118 0.89 -12.99 24.25
C ASN A 118 1.76 -11.75 24.52
N ARG A 119 1.13 -10.61 24.82
CA ARG A 119 1.81 -9.30 24.88
C ARG A 119 2.83 -9.24 26.01
N ASP A 120 2.48 -9.83 27.14
CA ASP A 120 3.25 -9.75 28.39
C ASP A 120 4.16 -10.97 28.63
N CYS A 121 4.05 -11.99 27.77
CA CYS A 121 4.87 -13.20 27.84
C CYS A 121 5.40 -13.56 26.45
N TRP A 122 6.53 -12.95 26.08
CA TRP A 122 7.13 -13.07 24.75
C TRP A 122 7.47 -14.52 24.37
N SER A 123 7.69 -15.40 25.35
CA SER A 123 8.01 -16.83 25.15
C SER A 123 6.85 -17.66 24.60
N THR A 124 5.62 -17.13 24.62
CA THR A 124 4.43 -17.87 24.15
C THR A 124 4.04 -17.50 22.71
N CYS A 125 4.55 -16.39 22.15
CA CYS A 125 4.36 -16.11 20.73
C CYS A 125 5.41 -16.84 19.89
N THR A 126 4.99 -17.55 18.86
CA THR A 126 5.92 -18.21 17.91
C THR A 126 6.63 -17.21 16.99
N LEU A 127 6.19 -15.95 16.98
CA LEU A 127 6.78 -14.87 16.19
C LEU A 127 7.46 -13.86 17.12
N SER A 128 8.59 -13.30 16.68
CA SER A 128 9.40 -12.34 17.43
C SER A 128 8.62 -11.07 17.73
N HIS A 129 8.73 -10.58 18.96
CA HIS A 129 8.31 -9.24 19.38
C HIS A 129 9.51 -8.29 19.49
N ASP A 130 10.71 -8.72 19.11
CA ASP A 130 11.93 -7.92 19.21
C ASP A 130 12.37 -7.38 17.83
N ILE A 131 12.49 -6.05 17.74
CA ILE A 131 13.00 -5.35 16.56
C ILE A 131 14.52 -5.42 16.44
N HIS A 132 15.22 -5.85 17.50
CA HIS A 132 16.68 -5.90 17.59
C HIS A 132 17.26 -7.30 17.34
N THR A 133 16.49 -8.23 16.77
CA THR A 133 17.05 -9.49 16.26
C THR A 133 18.13 -9.21 15.19
N PRO A 134 19.14 -10.08 15.02
CA PRO A 134 20.20 -9.86 14.02
C PRO A 134 19.68 -9.63 12.60
N VAL A 135 18.64 -10.37 12.19
CA VAL A 135 17.98 -10.19 10.88
C VAL A 135 17.34 -8.80 10.78
N ASN A 136 16.56 -8.39 11.79
CA ASN A 136 15.88 -7.09 11.77
C ASN A 136 16.87 -5.92 11.84
N MET A 137 17.94 -6.03 12.64
CA MET A 137 19.00 -5.01 12.70
C MET A 137 19.65 -4.80 11.34
N GLN A 138 19.91 -5.87 10.59
CA GLN A 138 20.48 -5.77 9.25
C GLN A 138 19.52 -5.07 8.28
N VAL A 139 18.23 -5.45 8.30
CA VAL A 139 17.20 -4.79 7.49
C VAL A 139 17.11 -3.30 7.84
N LEU A 140 16.96 -2.95 9.12
CA LEU A 140 16.86 -1.56 9.57
C LEU A 140 18.10 -0.74 9.19
N LYS A 141 19.30 -1.32 9.29
CA LYS A 141 20.55 -0.67 8.87
C LYS A 141 20.59 -0.41 7.37
N ASN A 142 20.24 -1.40 6.55
CA ASN A 142 20.22 -1.28 5.08
C ASN A 142 19.27 -0.19 4.59
N HIS A 143 18.16 0.02 5.30
CA HIS A 143 17.17 1.05 4.97
C HIS A 143 17.41 2.39 5.70
N GLY A 144 18.51 2.52 6.47
CA GLY A 144 18.82 3.75 7.21
C GLY A 144 17.81 4.09 8.31
N LEU A 145 17.17 3.07 8.89
CA LEU A 145 16.19 3.14 9.98
C LEU A 145 16.76 2.66 11.32
N PHE A 146 18.07 2.44 11.38
CA PHE A 146 18.75 2.07 12.61
C PHE A 146 18.57 3.17 13.67
N GLY A 147 18.07 2.81 14.86
CA GLY A 147 17.82 3.73 15.96
C GLY A 147 16.37 4.21 16.11
N LEU A 148 15.45 3.77 15.24
CA LEU A 148 14.01 3.87 15.53
C LEU A 148 13.66 2.91 16.66
N ASN A 149 12.84 3.38 17.60
CA ASN A 149 12.24 2.51 18.59
C ASN A 149 10.97 1.82 18.01
N GLU A 150 10.41 0.87 18.77
CA GLU A 150 9.26 0.09 18.34
C GLU A 150 8.01 0.96 18.06
N ALA A 151 7.76 2.01 18.85
CA ALA A 151 6.64 2.91 18.64
C ALA A 151 6.77 3.72 17.34
N GLN A 152 7.98 4.22 17.06
CA GLN A 152 8.28 4.93 15.81
C GLN A 152 8.18 4.00 14.60
N LEU A 153 8.69 2.77 14.72
CA LEU A 153 8.60 1.77 13.67
C LEU A 153 7.16 1.36 13.38
N ARG A 154 6.29 1.28 14.40
CA ARG A 154 4.84 1.06 14.23
C ARG A 154 4.20 2.12 13.34
N ILE A 155 4.47 3.40 13.60
CA ILE A 155 3.95 4.51 12.79
C ILE A 155 4.45 4.39 11.35
N LEU A 156 5.77 4.23 11.18
CA LEU A 156 6.38 4.15 9.85
C LEU A 156 5.83 2.99 9.03
N LEU A 157 5.69 1.81 9.63
CA LEU A 157 5.17 0.64 8.94
C LEU A 157 3.68 0.75 8.66
N LEU A 158 2.85 1.21 9.62
CA LEU A 158 1.41 1.28 9.40
C LEU A 158 1.03 2.21 8.24
N GLN A 159 1.78 3.29 8.04
CA GLN A 159 1.56 4.19 6.91
C GLN A 159 2.21 3.75 5.58
N ASN A 160 3.05 2.71 5.58
CA ASN A 160 3.78 2.28 4.38
C ASN A 160 3.50 0.83 3.95
N ASP A 161 3.18 -0.06 4.87
CA ASP A 161 3.03 -1.50 4.66
C ASP A 161 1.55 -1.87 4.47
N PRO A 162 1.11 -2.21 3.24
CA PRO A 162 -0.27 -2.58 2.98
C PRO A 162 -0.70 -3.82 3.75
N CYS A 163 0.24 -4.65 4.21
CA CYS A 163 -0.11 -5.80 5.02
C CYS A 163 -0.79 -5.31 6.30
N LEU A 164 -0.38 -4.22 6.93
CA LEU A 164 -0.92 -3.78 8.23
C LEU A 164 -2.34 -3.21 8.18
N LEU A 165 -2.88 -2.95 6.99
CA LEU A 165 -4.25 -2.50 6.81
C LEU A 165 -5.28 -3.64 6.99
N PRO A 166 -6.58 -3.29 7.19
CA PRO A 166 -7.67 -4.24 7.11
C PRO A 166 -7.68 -4.98 5.77
N GLU A 167 -8.21 -6.20 5.78
CA GLU A 167 -8.28 -7.02 4.56
C GLU A 167 -9.16 -6.34 3.50
N VAL A 168 -8.65 -6.26 2.27
CA VAL A 168 -9.43 -5.77 1.12
C VAL A 168 -10.41 -6.85 0.66
N CYS A 169 -11.67 -6.47 0.45
CA CYS A 169 -12.70 -7.37 -0.04
C CYS A 169 -12.41 -7.79 -1.49
N LEU A 170 -12.10 -9.07 -1.69
CA LEU A 170 -11.83 -9.61 -3.03
C LEU A 170 -13.09 -9.69 -3.89
N LEU A 171 -14.26 -9.91 -3.28
CA LEU A 171 -15.54 -9.93 -3.99
C LEU A 171 -15.93 -8.54 -4.46
N TYR A 172 -15.67 -7.51 -3.65
CA TYR A 172 -15.77 -6.13 -4.10
C TYR A 172 -14.92 -5.98 -5.35
N ASN A 173 -13.64 -6.35 -5.33
CA ASN A 173 -12.67 -6.25 -6.45
C ASN A 173 -12.96 -7.12 -7.69
N LYS A 174 -14.14 -7.76 -7.82
CA LYS A 174 -14.57 -8.50 -9.01
C LYS A 174 -15.85 -7.91 -9.61
N GLY A 175 -15.98 -7.91 -10.93
CA GLY A 175 -17.16 -7.38 -11.64
C GLY A 175 -17.18 -5.84 -11.76
N GLU A 176 -18.15 -5.33 -12.52
CA GLU A 176 -18.26 -3.90 -12.86
C GLU A 176 -19.31 -3.14 -12.01
N ALA A 177 -20.14 -3.87 -11.26
CA ALA A 177 -21.15 -3.27 -10.40
C ALA A 177 -20.53 -2.46 -9.24
N LEU A 178 -21.30 -1.54 -8.67
CA LEU A 178 -20.88 -0.64 -7.57
C LEU A 178 -20.19 -1.37 -6.40
N TYR A 179 -20.72 -2.53 -6.00
CA TYR A 179 -20.16 -3.38 -4.94
C TYR A 179 -19.44 -4.62 -5.48
N GLY A 180 -19.18 -4.68 -6.78
CA GLY A 180 -18.72 -5.89 -7.45
C GLY A 180 -19.63 -7.08 -7.15
N TYR A 181 -19.03 -8.20 -6.75
CA TYR A 181 -19.74 -9.41 -6.33
C TYR A 181 -19.95 -9.49 -4.81
N CYS A 182 -19.73 -8.41 -4.06
CA CYS A 182 -19.92 -8.41 -2.62
C CYS A 182 -21.40 -8.22 -2.26
N ASN A 183 -22.06 -9.30 -1.84
CA ASN A 183 -23.46 -9.27 -1.42
C ASN A 183 -23.68 -8.57 -0.06
N LEU A 184 -22.63 -8.39 0.75
CA LEU A 184 -22.70 -7.74 2.05
C LEU A 184 -22.76 -6.20 1.95
N LYS A 185 -22.37 -5.62 0.81
CA LYS A 185 -22.39 -4.17 0.57
C LYS A 185 -21.78 -3.40 1.76
N ASP A 186 -22.48 -2.42 2.32
CA ASP A 186 -22.00 -1.60 3.44
C ASP A 186 -21.89 -2.36 4.77
N LYS A 187 -22.44 -3.58 4.86
CA LYS A 187 -22.29 -4.46 6.02
C LYS A 187 -21.04 -5.33 5.94
N CYS A 188 -20.24 -5.21 4.88
CA CYS A 188 -18.99 -5.96 4.77
C CYS A 188 -17.96 -5.44 5.78
N ASN A 189 -17.30 -6.35 6.51
CA ASN A 189 -16.24 -6.03 7.45
C ASN A 189 -14.84 -5.97 6.81
N LYS A 190 -14.78 -5.93 5.48
CA LYS A 190 -13.55 -5.84 4.68
C LYS A 190 -13.53 -4.52 3.91
N PHE A 191 -12.35 -4.03 3.58
CA PHE A 191 -12.20 -2.80 2.82
C PHE A 191 -12.73 -2.92 1.38
N HIS A 192 -13.73 -2.09 1.06
CA HIS A 192 -14.25 -1.87 -0.29
C HIS A 192 -13.42 -0.79 -1.01
N VAL A 193 -12.17 -1.13 -1.30
CA VAL A 193 -11.23 -0.26 -2.02
C VAL A 193 -10.50 -1.06 -3.10
N CYS A 194 -9.91 -0.35 -4.07
CA CYS A 194 -9.10 -0.95 -5.13
C CYS A 194 -7.89 -1.67 -4.52
N LYS A 195 -7.85 -2.99 -4.71
CA LYS A 195 -6.72 -3.83 -4.24
C LYS A 195 -5.39 -3.38 -4.86
N SER A 196 -5.40 -3.05 -6.15
CA SER A 196 -4.21 -2.60 -6.85
C SER A 196 -3.74 -1.23 -6.33
N PHE A 197 -4.65 -0.33 -5.96
CA PHE A 197 -4.28 0.97 -5.39
C PHE A 197 -3.59 0.83 -4.03
N VAL A 198 -4.14 -0.01 -3.16
CA VAL A 198 -3.55 -0.31 -1.85
C VAL A 198 -2.14 -0.89 -1.98
N LYS A 199 -1.86 -1.64 -3.06
CA LYS A 199 -0.53 -2.17 -3.37
C LYS A 199 0.40 -1.20 -4.11
N GLY A 200 -0.11 -0.06 -4.59
CA GLY A 200 0.63 0.86 -5.45
C GLY A 200 0.79 0.38 -6.90
N GLU A 201 -0.09 -0.52 -7.35
CA GLU A 201 -0.05 -1.21 -8.65
C GLU A 201 -1.24 -0.83 -9.57
N CYS A 202 -2.11 0.10 -9.16
CA CYS A 202 -3.26 0.51 -9.97
C CYS A 202 -2.79 1.35 -11.17
N LYS A 203 -2.99 0.81 -12.38
CA LYS A 203 -2.62 1.43 -13.66
C LYS A 203 -3.80 2.12 -14.37
N LEU A 204 -4.96 2.26 -13.72
CA LEU A 204 -6.16 2.84 -14.32
C LEU A 204 -6.34 4.29 -13.85
N GLN A 205 -6.30 5.25 -14.79
CA GLN A 205 -6.47 6.68 -14.49
C GLN A 205 -7.84 6.93 -13.86
N THR A 206 -8.88 6.42 -14.53
CA THR A 206 -10.26 6.45 -14.06
C THR A 206 -10.65 5.08 -13.51
N CYS A 207 -10.04 4.70 -12.37
CA CYS A 207 -10.38 3.44 -11.72
C CYS A 207 -11.83 3.47 -11.24
N LYS A 208 -12.63 2.47 -11.64
CA LYS A 208 -14.02 2.32 -11.18
C LYS A 208 -14.13 1.92 -9.70
N ARG A 209 -13.01 1.60 -9.06
CA ARG A 209 -12.95 1.13 -7.67
C ARG A 209 -12.44 2.24 -6.78
N SER A 210 -13.00 2.34 -5.57
CA SER A 210 -12.65 3.41 -4.65
C SER A 210 -11.16 3.39 -4.31
N HIS A 211 -10.51 4.56 -4.41
CA HIS A 211 -9.17 4.82 -3.91
C HIS A 211 -9.20 5.52 -2.54
N GLN A 212 -10.38 5.67 -1.92
CA GLN A 212 -10.57 6.39 -0.68
C GLN A 212 -10.57 5.43 0.52
N LEU A 213 -9.43 5.39 1.23
CA LEU A 213 -9.24 4.59 2.44
C LEU A 213 -9.95 5.20 3.66
N ILE A 214 -10.17 6.52 3.64
CA ILE A 214 -10.82 7.28 4.72
C ILE A 214 -12.13 7.86 4.21
N HIS A 215 -13.24 7.20 4.55
CA HIS A 215 -14.61 7.67 4.36
C HIS A 215 -15.48 7.13 5.51
N ALA A 216 -16.72 7.59 5.64
CA ALA A 216 -17.57 7.30 6.80
C ALA A 216 -17.62 5.79 7.18
N ALA A 217 -17.87 4.89 6.21
CA ALA A 217 -17.94 3.45 6.49
C ALA A 217 -16.58 2.82 6.81
N SER A 218 -15.50 3.21 6.11
CA SER A 218 -14.16 2.71 6.42
C SER A 218 -13.63 3.24 7.76
N LEU A 219 -13.99 4.46 8.17
CA LEU A 219 -13.58 5.04 9.44
C LEU A 219 -14.10 4.22 10.62
N LYS A 220 -15.38 3.82 10.58
CA LYS A 220 -15.94 2.92 11.59
C LYS A 220 -15.16 1.59 11.66
N LEU A 221 -14.89 0.97 10.52
CA LEU A 221 -14.10 -0.27 10.47
C LEU A 221 -12.69 -0.09 11.04
N LEU A 222 -12.03 1.03 10.75
CA LEU A 222 -10.70 1.35 11.25
C LEU A 222 -10.71 1.55 12.79
N GLN A 223 -11.72 2.25 13.30
CA GLN A 223 -11.93 2.48 14.74
C GLN A 223 -12.27 1.18 15.48
N ASP A 224 -13.18 0.36 14.96
CA ASP A 224 -13.52 -0.95 15.51
C ASP A 224 -12.30 -1.88 15.56
N GLN A 225 -11.36 -1.71 14.63
CA GLN A 225 -10.09 -2.41 14.61
C GLN A 225 -8.97 -1.70 15.41
N GLY A 226 -9.24 -0.59 16.10
CA GLY A 226 -8.25 0.12 16.91
C GLY A 226 -7.00 0.56 16.14
N LEU A 227 -7.14 0.87 14.84
CA LEU A 227 -6.03 1.35 14.02
C LEU A 227 -5.75 2.83 14.27
N ASN A 228 -4.48 3.22 14.17
CA ASN A 228 -4.08 4.61 14.25
C ASN A 228 -4.54 5.36 12.98
N ILE A 229 -5.66 6.09 13.08
CA ILE A 229 -6.26 6.82 11.96
C ILE A 229 -5.28 7.77 11.28
N PRO A 230 -4.46 8.59 11.99
CA PRO A 230 -3.47 9.45 11.35
C PRO A 230 -2.50 8.69 10.42
N SER A 231 -2.03 7.51 10.83
CA SER A 231 -1.17 6.66 10.00
C SER A 231 -1.89 6.14 8.74
N VAL A 232 -3.20 5.87 8.80
CA VAL A 232 -3.98 5.48 7.61
C VAL A 232 -4.22 6.66 6.68
N VAL A 233 -4.39 7.87 7.22
CA VAL A 233 -4.40 9.10 6.41
C VAL A 233 -3.04 9.29 5.71
N ASN A 234 -1.92 9.05 6.41
CA ASN A 234 -0.59 9.07 5.79
C ASN A 234 -0.46 8.02 4.68
N PHE A 235 -0.99 6.82 4.91
CA PHE A 235 -1.05 5.78 3.87
C PHE A 235 -1.82 6.27 2.63
N GLN A 236 -2.99 6.91 2.82
CA GLN A 236 -3.75 7.51 1.72
C GLN A 236 -2.91 8.52 0.92
N ILE A 237 -2.21 9.43 1.62
CA ILE A 237 -1.35 10.44 0.98
C ILE A 237 -0.26 9.76 0.16
N ILE A 238 0.46 8.78 0.74
CA ILE A 238 1.55 8.06 0.08
C ILE A 238 1.04 7.26 -1.12
N SER A 239 -0.08 6.53 -0.99
CA SER A 239 -0.67 5.76 -2.09
C SER A 239 -1.18 6.65 -3.21
N THR A 240 -1.77 7.81 -2.89
CA THR A 240 -2.21 8.79 -3.90
C THR A 240 -1.02 9.32 -4.69
N TYR A 241 0.07 9.70 -4.01
CA TYR A 241 1.31 10.12 -4.67
C TYR A 241 1.87 9.02 -5.59
N LYS A 242 1.97 7.78 -5.10
CA LYS A 242 2.48 6.64 -5.87
C LYS A 242 1.62 6.37 -7.10
N HIS A 243 0.31 6.45 -6.97
CA HIS A 243 -0.63 6.27 -8.08
C HIS A 243 -0.43 7.35 -9.14
N MET A 244 -0.37 8.63 -8.75
CA MET A 244 -0.10 9.73 -9.69
C MET A 244 1.26 9.60 -10.38
N LYS A 245 2.31 9.20 -9.62
CA LYS A 245 3.66 8.99 -10.15
C LYS A 245 3.68 7.86 -11.18
N LEU A 246 3.07 6.71 -10.87
CA LEU A 246 2.95 5.58 -11.78
C LEU A 246 2.25 5.99 -13.08
N HIS A 247 1.18 6.77 -12.97
CA HIS A 247 0.42 7.25 -14.10
C HIS A 247 1.21 8.18 -15.02
N LYS A 248 1.91 9.17 -14.46
CA LYS A 248 2.83 10.02 -15.22
C LYS A 248 3.91 9.20 -15.95
N MET A 249 4.41 8.13 -15.32
CA MET A 249 5.40 7.25 -15.96
C MET A 249 4.81 6.47 -17.14
N LEU A 250 3.56 6.00 -17.03
CA LEU A 250 2.88 5.28 -18.10
C LEU A 250 2.58 6.19 -19.29
N GLU A 251 2.04 7.39 -19.05
CA GLU A 251 1.76 8.39 -20.09
C GLU A 251 3.03 8.79 -20.87
N ASN A 252 4.16 9.00 -20.17
CA ASN A 252 5.44 9.31 -20.81
C ASN A 252 5.96 8.15 -21.67
N THR A 253 5.64 6.91 -21.31
CA THR A 253 6.04 5.71 -22.07
C THR A 253 5.21 5.57 -23.34
N GLU A 254 3.90 5.83 -23.27
CA GLU A 254 2.99 5.83 -24.42
C GLU A 254 3.36 6.93 -25.42
N ASN A 255 3.72 8.13 -24.94
CA ASN A 255 4.14 9.26 -25.78
C ASN A 255 5.54 9.11 -26.40
N SER A 256 6.37 8.18 -25.91
CA SER A 256 7.74 7.94 -26.42
C SER A 256 7.81 6.77 -27.41
N SER A 257 6.69 6.11 -27.69
CA SER A 257 6.60 5.04 -28.68
C SER A 257 6.36 5.65 -30.07
N PRO A 258 7.11 5.30 -31.13
CA PRO A 258 6.86 5.85 -32.45
C PRO A 258 5.53 5.29 -32.97
N SER A 259 4.59 6.18 -33.26
CA SER A 259 3.36 5.88 -33.99
C SER A 259 3.75 5.26 -35.33
N THR A 260 3.62 3.94 -35.49
CA THR A 260 3.59 3.33 -36.83
C THR A 260 2.27 3.72 -37.45
N GLU A 261 2.34 4.77 -38.26
CA GLU A 261 1.27 5.20 -39.15
C GLU A 261 0.82 4.08 -40.10
N HIS A 262 -0.48 4.10 -40.34
CA HIS A 262 -1.21 3.42 -41.39
C HIS A 262 -0.42 3.13 -42.66
N SER A 263 -0.31 1.85 -43.01
CA SER A 263 -0.25 1.45 -44.42
C SER A 263 -1.65 1.09 -44.89
N GLN A 264 -2.11 1.90 -45.83
CA GLN A 264 -3.33 1.74 -46.61
C GLN A 264 -3.36 0.39 -47.34
N GLY A 265 -4.57 -0.11 -47.51
CA GLY A 265 -4.83 -1.43 -48.08
C GLY A 265 -4.35 -1.60 -49.51
N LEU A 266 -3.99 -2.84 -49.84
CA LEU A 266 -3.97 -3.32 -51.20
C LEU A 266 -4.74 -4.65 -51.27
N GLU A 267 -5.61 -4.70 -52.26
CA GLU A 267 -6.52 -5.75 -52.65
C GLU A 267 -5.82 -7.10 -52.92
N LYS A 268 -6.54 -8.21 -52.73
CA LYS A 268 -6.63 -9.29 -53.74
C LYS A 268 -7.69 -10.34 -53.41
N GLN A 269 -8.73 -10.31 -54.24
CA GLN A 269 -9.39 -11.41 -54.95
C GLN A 269 -9.65 -12.72 -54.20
N GLY A 270 -10.96 -13.00 -54.06
CA GLY A 270 -11.49 -14.30 -53.70
C GLY A 270 -11.42 -15.31 -54.85
N VAL A 271 -11.43 -16.58 -54.46
CA VAL A 271 -11.91 -17.70 -55.26
C VAL A 271 -12.67 -18.63 -54.32
N HIS A 272 -13.98 -18.74 -54.54
CA HIS A 272 -14.80 -19.83 -54.01
C HIS A 272 -14.58 -21.10 -54.84
N ALA A 273 -14.46 -22.25 -54.18
CA ALA A 273 -14.83 -23.54 -54.76
C ALA A 273 -15.39 -24.44 -53.65
N ALA A 274 -16.47 -25.14 -53.97
CA ALA A 274 -17.38 -25.83 -53.07
C ALA A 274 -17.25 -27.37 -53.16
N GLY A 275 -17.81 -28.06 -52.15
CA GLY A 275 -18.23 -29.47 -52.18
C GLY A 275 -17.22 -30.45 -51.58
N ALA A 276 -17.58 -31.50 -50.83
CA ALA A 276 -18.87 -32.07 -50.43
C ALA A 276 -18.65 -33.08 -49.26
N ALA A 277 -19.74 -33.47 -48.58
CA ALA A 277 -20.12 -34.78 -47.96
C ALA A 277 -19.00 -35.81 -47.62
N GLU A 278 -19.01 -36.65 -46.58
CA GLU A 278 -19.95 -37.32 -45.65
C GLU A 278 -18.99 -38.10 -44.69
N ALA A 279 -19.20 -38.41 -43.41
CA ALA A 279 -20.08 -39.39 -42.76
C ALA A 279 -19.53 -39.60 -41.31
N GLY A 280 -20.36 -39.98 -40.33
CA GLY A 280 -19.93 -40.43 -38.99
C GLY A 280 -19.30 -41.85 -39.01
N PRO A 281 -19.12 -42.57 -37.86
CA PRO A 281 -19.85 -42.40 -36.59
C PRO A 281 -19.10 -42.73 -35.25
N LEU A 282 -19.81 -42.46 -34.14
CA LEU A 282 -20.00 -43.23 -32.88
C LEU A 282 -18.87 -43.50 -31.84
N ALA A 283 -19.19 -43.08 -30.61
CA ALA A 283 -19.10 -43.75 -29.29
C ALA A 283 -17.70 -44.16 -28.74
N SER A 284 -17.36 -43.94 -27.46
CA SER A 284 -18.04 -44.51 -26.29
C SER A 284 -17.55 -43.89 -24.97
N VAL A 285 -18.48 -43.79 -24.02
CA VAL A 285 -18.25 -43.57 -22.58
C VAL A 285 -18.06 -44.95 -21.91
N PRO A 286 -17.42 -45.04 -20.73
CA PRO A 286 -18.15 -45.62 -19.61
C PRO A 286 -17.96 -44.88 -18.28
N ALA A 287 -18.92 -45.16 -17.40
CA ALA A 287 -19.22 -44.47 -16.16
C ALA A 287 -18.87 -45.33 -14.91
N GLN A 288 -18.62 -44.62 -13.80
CA GLN A 288 -19.04 -44.87 -12.41
C GLN A 288 -18.44 -45.98 -11.50
N SER A 289 -18.10 -45.52 -10.28
CA SER A 289 -18.41 -46.09 -8.93
C SER A 289 -17.71 -47.39 -8.47
N ALA A 290 -17.38 -47.65 -7.19
CA ALA A 290 -17.55 -46.98 -5.90
C ALA A 290 -16.74 -47.69 -4.77
N LYS A 291 -16.57 -46.98 -3.64
CA LYS A 291 -16.47 -47.42 -2.22
C LYS A 291 -15.20 -48.07 -1.62
N LYS A 292 -14.72 -47.33 -0.60
CA LYS A 292 -13.87 -47.60 0.60
C LYS A 292 -14.30 -48.82 1.44
N PRO A 293 -13.45 -49.40 2.34
CA PRO A 293 -13.15 -48.80 3.66
C PRO A 293 -11.72 -48.97 4.24
N CYS A 294 -11.46 -48.18 5.30
CA CYS A 294 -10.25 -48.05 6.12
C CYS A 294 -9.83 -49.30 6.91
N PRO A 295 -8.61 -49.30 7.47
CA PRO A 295 -8.45 -49.71 8.87
C PRO A 295 -7.65 -48.69 9.71
N GLY A 296 -7.82 -48.81 11.03
CA GLY A 296 -7.40 -47.86 12.04
C GLY A 296 -5.94 -47.94 12.50
N LYS A 297 -5.62 -46.95 13.34
CA LYS A 297 -4.46 -46.77 14.24
C LYS A 297 -4.23 -47.97 15.18
N PRO A 298 -3.04 -48.12 15.81
CA PRO A 298 -2.34 -47.11 16.64
C PRO A 298 -1.41 -46.15 15.88
#